data_AF-A0A946MGS5-F1
#
_entry.id   AF-A0A946MGS5-F1
#
_cell.length_a   1.000
_cell.length_b   1.000
_cell.length_c   1.000
_cell.angle_alpha   90.00
_cell.angle_beta   90.00
_cell.angle_gamma   90.00
#
_symmetry.space_group_name_H-M   'P 1'
#
loop_
_entity.id
_entity.type
_entity.pdbx_description
1 polymer ?
#
loop_
_entity_poly.entity_id
_entity_poly.type
_entity_poly.pdbx_seq_one_letter_code
_entity_poly.pdbx_strand_id
1 'polypeptide(L)'
;MAAKQSETRFKRFKRSWHSWRFRCVAIGIALLPFFIFEISLRILGIGDVNEALDPFIAINHPVSLFEINAEQTQYQTVVSRKRYFQKASFAKTKTDDTFRIFCLGGSTVQGRPFAVETSFTSWLKLQLEVADPTRKWEVVNCGGISYASYRLLPILTEVMNYEPDLVVIYTGHNEFLEDRTYAHLRDPARWQSISQQAVRNIRTIHLAREMWHKITGDSVSTQKASLAAEVETILDHRAGLESYQRDRTWQANVIEHFKSNIHKMIEICDSKRVPLYLCNPASNIRDCLPFKSAPTSGLDQATIRAIQQTKSVHRLMQLDPHNAATLYQAGLLLLDNGAGVAARDVLLRAKDEDICPLRILTVMNEFLVSVPSSQALQVIDVQEYFAEQSPVQIPGDNLFLDHVHPTIRGHQLIAGYLFERMVAQAIIKPSVDFAAQRNNRFRHHLASLSEVYYQQGEIRLKGLQMWTRGQAGRVDLLIEENIQQNQKTKNSEETQAP
;
A
#
# COMPACT_ATOMS: atom_id res chain seq x y z
N MET A 1 48.82 -59.15 -17.03
CA MET A 1 47.36 -59.05 -16.78
C MET A 1 46.87 -57.64 -16.40
N ALA A 2 47.69 -56.73 -15.87
CA ALA A 2 47.25 -55.39 -15.46
C ALA A 2 46.90 -54.40 -16.61
N ALA A 3 47.55 -54.51 -17.78
CA ALA A 3 47.27 -53.60 -18.91
C ALA A 3 45.89 -53.81 -19.58
N LYS A 4 45.35 -55.04 -19.57
CA LYS A 4 44.00 -55.34 -20.07
C LYS A 4 42.89 -54.85 -19.13
N GLN A 5 43.18 -54.63 -17.85
CA GLN A 5 42.22 -54.10 -16.87
C GLN A 5 42.08 -52.57 -16.91
N SER A 6 43.12 -51.83 -17.31
CA SER A 6 43.03 -50.36 -17.44
C SER A 6 42.29 -49.92 -18.72
N GLU A 7 42.51 -50.60 -19.86
CA GLU A 7 41.77 -50.37 -21.10
C GLU A 7 40.27 -50.66 -20.98
N THR A 8 39.90 -51.68 -20.22
CA THR A 8 38.49 -52.05 -20.00
C THR A 8 37.78 -51.07 -19.07
N ARG A 9 38.46 -50.49 -18.07
CA ARG A 9 37.92 -49.40 -17.24
C ARG A 9 37.70 -48.10 -18.03
N PHE A 10 38.64 -47.73 -18.90
CA PHE A 10 38.53 -46.50 -19.72
C PHE A 10 37.45 -46.61 -20.81
N LYS A 11 37.31 -47.78 -21.45
CA LYS A 11 36.21 -48.08 -22.39
C LYS A 11 34.84 -48.11 -21.71
N ARG A 12 34.75 -48.59 -20.46
CA ARG A 12 33.51 -48.62 -19.68
C ARG A 12 33.05 -47.21 -19.24
N PHE A 13 33.99 -46.31 -18.96
CA PHE A 13 33.70 -44.89 -18.65
C PHE A 13 33.20 -44.12 -19.88
N LYS A 14 33.84 -44.28 -21.06
CA LYS A 14 33.36 -43.70 -22.33
C LYS A 14 31.97 -44.20 -22.72
N ARG A 15 31.67 -45.49 -22.52
CA ARG A 15 30.37 -46.11 -22.86
C ARG A 15 29.23 -45.60 -21.95
N SER A 16 29.51 -45.39 -20.67
CA SER A 16 28.60 -44.77 -19.70
C SER A 16 28.25 -43.31 -20.08
N TRP A 17 29.23 -42.54 -20.54
CA TRP A 17 29.03 -41.13 -20.92
C TRP A 17 28.15 -40.95 -22.17
N HIS A 18 28.28 -41.85 -23.16
CA HIS A 18 27.43 -41.86 -24.35
C HIS A 18 25.99 -42.32 -24.03
N SER A 19 25.82 -43.26 -23.10
CA SER A 19 24.47 -43.67 -22.66
C SER A 19 23.74 -42.57 -21.89
N TRP A 20 24.44 -41.76 -21.11
CA TRP A 20 23.83 -40.61 -20.41
C TRP A 20 23.47 -39.49 -21.39
N ARG A 21 24.35 -39.16 -22.34
CA ARG A 21 24.03 -38.20 -23.41
C ARG A 21 22.81 -38.62 -24.22
N PHE A 22 22.76 -39.88 -24.65
CA PHE A 22 21.60 -40.41 -25.37
C PHE A 22 20.32 -40.32 -24.53
N ARG A 23 20.36 -40.68 -23.24
CA ARG A 23 19.21 -40.56 -22.34
C ARG A 23 18.77 -39.11 -22.14
N CYS A 24 19.70 -38.18 -21.95
CA CYS A 24 19.39 -36.75 -21.84
C CYS A 24 18.81 -36.18 -23.13
N VAL A 25 19.33 -36.58 -24.30
CA VAL A 25 18.78 -36.17 -25.60
C VAL A 25 17.39 -36.77 -25.82
N ALA A 26 17.18 -38.04 -25.49
CA ALA A 26 15.86 -38.68 -25.59
C ALA A 26 14.84 -38.02 -24.67
N ILE A 27 15.21 -37.70 -23.42
CA ILE A 27 14.36 -36.94 -22.48
C ILE A 27 14.10 -35.53 -23.04
N GLY A 28 15.12 -34.85 -23.57
CA GLY A 28 14.97 -33.53 -24.18
C GLY A 28 14.00 -33.53 -25.37
N ILE A 29 14.10 -34.53 -26.26
CA ILE A 29 13.17 -34.70 -27.39
C ILE A 29 11.77 -35.01 -26.90
N ALA A 30 11.61 -35.85 -25.87
CA ALA A 30 10.31 -36.16 -25.29
C ALA A 30 9.64 -34.97 -24.58
N LEU A 31 10.43 -34.06 -24.00
CA LEU A 31 9.93 -32.84 -23.35
C LEU A 31 9.73 -31.66 -24.32
N LEU A 32 10.33 -31.72 -25.52
CA LEU A 32 10.26 -30.66 -26.53
C LEU A 32 8.82 -30.24 -26.89
N PRO A 33 7.85 -31.17 -27.09
CA PRO A 33 6.46 -30.79 -27.38
C PRO A 33 5.81 -29.99 -26.25
N PHE A 34 6.09 -30.33 -24.98
CA PHE A 34 5.57 -29.60 -23.83
C PHE A 34 6.17 -28.20 -23.73
N PHE A 35 7.45 -28.07 -24.04
CA PHE A 35 8.13 -26.78 -24.07
C PHE A 35 7.59 -25.87 -25.19
N ILE A 36 7.39 -26.43 -26.40
CA ILE A 36 6.76 -25.71 -27.53
C ILE A 36 5.32 -25.31 -27.18
N PHE A 37 4.55 -26.21 -26.55
CA PHE A 37 3.18 -25.92 -26.16
C PHE A 37 3.10 -24.78 -25.13
N GLU A 38 3.96 -24.81 -24.10
CA GLU A 38 4.05 -23.74 -23.11
C GLU A 38 4.44 -22.39 -23.74
N ILE A 39 5.39 -22.38 -24.70
CA ILE A 39 5.75 -21.17 -25.44
C ILE A 39 4.57 -20.65 -26.27
N SER A 40 3.84 -21.54 -26.96
CA SER A 40 2.67 -21.15 -27.74
C SER A 40 1.57 -20.54 -26.85
N LEU A 41 1.29 -21.13 -25.69
CA LEU A 41 0.38 -20.54 -24.70
C LEU A 41 0.85 -19.17 -24.24
N ARG A 42 2.17 -18.99 -24.06
CA ARG A 42 2.79 -17.70 -23.71
C ARG A 42 2.57 -16.63 -24.77
N ILE A 43 2.85 -16.94 -26.03
CA ILE A 43 2.69 -16.03 -27.17
C ILE A 43 1.21 -15.66 -27.38
N LEU A 44 0.30 -16.61 -27.23
CA LEU A 44 -1.14 -16.42 -27.46
C LEU A 44 -1.88 -15.77 -26.28
N GLY A 45 -1.22 -15.51 -25.16
CA GLY A 45 -1.87 -14.93 -23.97
C GLY A 45 -2.86 -15.86 -23.26
N ILE A 46 -2.89 -17.15 -23.61
CA ILE A 46 -3.84 -18.12 -23.05
C ILE A 46 -3.31 -18.61 -21.69
N GLY A 47 -4.10 -18.46 -20.62
CA GLY A 47 -3.70 -18.81 -19.24
C GLY A 47 -2.90 -17.70 -18.53
N ASP A 48 -3.25 -16.43 -18.77
CA ASP A 48 -2.52 -15.28 -18.22
C ASP A 48 -2.67 -15.11 -16.70
N VAL A 49 -1.62 -14.56 -16.08
CA VAL A 49 -1.10 -14.86 -14.74
C VAL A 49 -1.80 -14.09 -13.60
N ASN A 50 -2.98 -13.51 -13.82
CA ASN A 50 -3.66 -12.74 -12.77
C ASN A 50 -4.02 -13.59 -11.54
N GLU A 51 -4.26 -14.89 -11.74
CA GLU A 51 -4.47 -15.84 -10.64
C GLU A 51 -3.17 -16.34 -9.98
N ALA A 52 -2.00 -16.17 -10.61
CA ALA A 52 -0.72 -16.62 -10.04
C ALA A 52 0.00 -15.54 -9.22
N LEU A 53 -0.34 -14.25 -9.42
CA LEU A 53 0.24 -13.12 -8.70
C LEU A 53 -0.18 -13.09 -7.22
N ASP A 54 -1.46 -13.34 -6.93
CA ASP A 54 -2.00 -13.33 -5.57
C ASP A 54 -2.63 -14.70 -5.23
N PRO A 55 -2.08 -15.50 -4.31
CA PRO A 55 -2.66 -16.78 -3.93
C PRO A 55 -3.92 -16.61 -3.07
N PHE A 56 -4.19 -15.42 -2.52
CA PHE A 56 -5.28 -15.15 -1.61
C PHE A 56 -6.54 -14.64 -2.30
N ILE A 57 -6.40 -13.78 -3.32
CA ILE A 57 -7.51 -13.11 -4.01
C ILE A 57 -7.38 -13.28 -5.53
N ALA A 58 -8.52 -13.32 -6.22
CA ALA A 58 -8.58 -13.08 -7.66
C ALA A 58 -9.31 -11.75 -7.93
N ILE A 59 -8.70 -10.85 -8.71
CA ILE A 59 -9.36 -9.63 -9.18
C ILE A 59 -9.96 -9.92 -10.55
N ASN A 60 -11.27 -9.79 -10.69
CA ASN A 60 -11.94 -10.02 -11.97
C ASN A 60 -11.59 -8.88 -12.93
N HIS A 61 -11.09 -9.24 -14.12
CA HIS A 61 -10.79 -8.30 -15.22
C HIS A 61 -9.92 -7.10 -14.79
N PRO A 62 -8.64 -7.30 -14.41
CA PRO A 62 -7.79 -6.18 -14.06
C PRO A 62 -7.62 -5.26 -15.28
N VAL A 63 -8.04 -4.02 -15.10
CA VAL A 63 -7.91 -2.96 -16.09
C VAL A 63 -6.57 -2.29 -15.89
N SER A 64 -5.78 -2.18 -16.96
CA SER A 64 -4.51 -1.43 -16.93
C SER A 64 -4.73 -0.01 -16.41
N LEU A 65 -3.77 0.51 -15.66
CA LEU A 65 -3.79 1.89 -15.20
C LEU A 65 -3.54 2.86 -16.37
N PHE A 66 -2.70 2.47 -17.33
CA PHE A 66 -2.32 3.32 -18.45
C PHE A 66 -2.73 2.75 -19.82
N GLU A 67 -3.14 3.65 -20.71
CA GLU A 67 -3.32 3.41 -22.15
C GLU A 67 -2.43 4.36 -22.95
N ILE A 68 -2.15 4.02 -24.21
CA ILE A 68 -1.45 4.93 -25.11
C ILE A 68 -2.47 5.93 -25.68
N ASN A 69 -2.12 7.22 -25.71
CA ASN A 69 -2.94 8.26 -26.33
C ASN A 69 -3.15 8.03 -27.85
N ALA A 70 -4.10 8.76 -28.43
CA ALA A 70 -4.44 8.66 -29.85
C ALA A 70 -3.21 8.94 -30.75
N GLU A 71 -2.34 9.86 -30.34
CA GLU A 71 -1.13 10.24 -31.07
C GLU A 71 0.02 9.23 -30.95
N GLN A 72 -0.13 8.17 -30.15
CA GLN A 72 0.90 7.13 -29.95
C GLN A 72 2.22 7.63 -29.34
N THR A 73 2.21 8.77 -28.65
CA THR A 73 3.40 9.44 -28.11
C THR A 73 3.54 9.31 -26.60
N GLN A 74 2.44 9.11 -25.87
CA GLN A 74 2.41 9.12 -24.41
C GLN A 74 1.50 8.02 -23.86
N TYR A 75 1.90 7.47 -22.71
CA TYR A 75 0.99 6.75 -21.85
C TYR A 75 0.19 7.75 -21.01
N GLN A 76 -1.09 7.49 -20.78
CA GLN A 76 -1.98 8.30 -19.97
C GLN A 76 -2.91 7.42 -19.14
N THR A 77 -3.36 7.93 -17.99
CA THR A 77 -4.33 7.22 -17.15
C THR A 77 -5.61 6.90 -17.92
N VAL A 78 -5.99 5.63 -17.94
CA VAL A 78 -7.20 5.15 -18.60
C VAL A 78 -8.43 5.88 -18.06
N VAL A 79 -9.35 6.27 -18.94
CA VAL A 79 -10.54 7.05 -18.57
C VAL A 79 -11.37 6.39 -17.47
N SER A 80 -11.57 5.07 -17.53
CA SER A 80 -12.34 4.30 -16.53
C SER A 80 -11.70 4.34 -15.12
N ARG A 81 -10.39 4.57 -15.04
CA ARG A 81 -9.63 4.60 -13.77
C ARG A 81 -9.64 5.98 -13.10
N LYS A 82 -10.07 7.04 -13.81
CA LYS A 82 -10.04 8.44 -13.32
C LYS A 82 -10.95 8.72 -12.11
N ARG A 83 -11.85 7.79 -11.77
CA ARG A 83 -12.63 7.86 -10.52
C ARG A 83 -11.74 7.68 -9.28
N TYR A 84 -10.71 6.84 -9.38
CA TYR A 84 -9.85 6.45 -8.25
C TYR A 84 -8.42 6.96 -8.36
N PHE A 85 -7.96 7.28 -9.58
CA PHE A 85 -6.61 7.76 -9.86
C PHE A 85 -6.64 9.18 -10.41
N GLN A 86 -5.62 9.96 -10.11
CA GLN A 86 -5.43 11.26 -10.74
C GLN A 86 -4.91 11.09 -12.17
N LYS A 87 -5.07 12.13 -12.99
CA LYS A 87 -4.49 12.15 -14.33
C LYS A 87 -2.97 12.12 -14.22
N ALA A 88 -2.35 11.12 -14.85
CA ALA A 88 -0.91 11.05 -15.04
C ALA A 88 -0.62 10.71 -16.51
N SER A 89 0.47 11.26 -17.04
CA SER A 89 0.99 10.91 -18.35
C SER A 89 2.52 10.98 -18.38
N PHE A 90 3.12 10.19 -19.26
CA PHE A 90 4.56 10.14 -19.46
C PHE A 90 4.88 9.66 -20.88
N ALA A 91 6.09 9.94 -21.37
CA ALA A 91 6.46 9.61 -22.74
C ALA A 91 6.48 8.10 -22.99
N LYS A 92 5.93 7.64 -24.12
CA LYS A 92 5.95 6.22 -24.51
C LYS A 92 7.38 5.70 -24.67
N THR A 93 8.20 6.46 -25.38
CA THR A 93 9.63 6.19 -25.55
C THR A 93 10.40 6.98 -24.51
N LYS A 94 11.17 6.28 -23.67
CA LYS A 94 12.09 6.90 -22.73
C LYS A 94 13.37 7.33 -23.46
N THR A 95 13.82 8.55 -23.20
CA THR A 95 15.11 9.06 -23.70
C THR A 95 16.20 8.90 -22.65
N ASP A 96 17.48 8.90 -23.06
CA ASP A 96 18.62 8.68 -22.16
C ASP A 96 18.76 9.75 -21.06
N ASP A 97 18.22 10.95 -21.28
CA ASP A 97 18.16 12.06 -20.33
C ASP A 97 16.93 12.03 -19.42
N THR A 98 16.08 11.00 -19.52
CA THR A 98 14.87 10.84 -18.69
C THR A 98 15.13 9.91 -17.50
N PHE A 99 14.78 10.37 -16.30
CA PHE A 99 14.70 9.53 -15.10
C PHE A 99 13.24 9.40 -14.64
N ARG A 100 12.74 8.17 -14.63
CA ARG A 100 11.34 7.83 -14.45
C ARG A 100 11.12 7.12 -13.11
N ILE A 101 10.32 7.75 -12.26
CA ILE A 101 9.97 7.30 -10.92
C ILE A 101 8.48 6.99 -10.89
N PHE A 102 8.10 5.79 -10.49
CA PHE A 102 6.69 5.45 -10.25
C PHE A 102 6.40 5.37 -8.75
N CYS A 103 5.42 6.14 -8.30
CA CYS A 103 5.01 6.17 -6.89
C CYS A 103 3.66 5.46 -6.73
N LEU A 104 3.64 4.30 -6.08
CA LEU A 104 2.46 3.46 -5.89
C LEU A 104 1.97 3.54 -4.44
N GLY A 105 0.65 3.56 -4.26
CA GLY A 105 0.04 3.52 -2.94
C GLY A 105 -1.44 3.86 -2.94
N GLY A 106 -1.95 4.13 -1.74
CA GLY A 106 -3.34 4.53 -1.54
C GLY A 106 -3.62 6.00 -1.84
N SER A 107 -4.69 6.52 -1.24
CA SER A 107 -5.11 7.91 -1.29
C SER A 107 -4.04 8.90 -0.80
N THR A 108 -3.17 8.50 0.13
CA THR A 108 -2.00 9.29 0.54
C THR A 108 -1.06 9.57 -0.64
N VAL A 109 -0.77 8.57 -1.47
CA VAL A 109 0.05 8.81 -2.68
C VAL A 109 -0.71 9.66 -3.67
N GLN A 110 -2.01 9.40 -3.86
CA GLN A 110 -2.87 10.16 -4.77
C GLN A 110 -2.85 11.68 -4.48
N GLY A 111 -2.69 12.07 -3.20
CA GLY A 111 -2.72 13.46 -2.74
C GLY A 111 -4.03 13.90 -2.09
N ARG A 112 -4.84 12.94 -1.59
CA ARG A 112 -6.03 13.28 -0.81
C ARG A 112 -5.65 14.03 0.48
N PRO A 113 -6.50 14.97 0.94
CA PRO A 113 -7.81 15.34 0.40
C PRO A 113 -7.77 16.36 -0.75
N PHE A 114 -6.63 16.99 -1.02
CA PHE A 114 -6.46 17.96 -2.11
C PHE A 114 -6.40 17.24 -3.48
N ALA A 115 -5.25 17.24 -4.13
CA ALA A 115 -4.97 16.47 -5.35
C ALA A 115 -3.44 16.34 -5.55
N VAL A 116 -3.04 15.88 -6.73
CA VAL A 116 -1.65 15.54 -7.04
C VAL A 116 -0.70 16.73 -6.84
N GLU A 117 -1.15 17.95 -7.08
CA GLU A 117 -0.35 19.19 -7.04
C GLU A 117 0.30 19.45 -5.69
N THR A 118 -0.31 19.03 -4.58
CA THR A 118 0.28 19.13 -3.23
C THR A 118 0.66 17.78 -2.63
N SER A 119 0.65 16.71 -3.43
CA SER A 119 1.13 15.38 -3.02
C SER A 119 2.66 15.32 -2.97
N PHE A 120 3.20 14.35 -2.22
CA PHE A 120 4.66 14.17 -2.13
C PHE A 120 5.31 13.87 -3.48
N THR A 121 4.58 13.32 -4.45
CA THR A 121 5.13 13.05 -5.79
C THR A 121 5.45 14.34 -6.53
N SER A 122 4.58 15.36 -6.40
CA SER A 122 4.81 16.68 -6.99
C SER A 122 5.94 17.42 -6.27
N TRP A 123 5.97 17.37 -4.94
CA TRP A 123 7.07 17.98 -4.17
C TRP A 123 8.42 17.32 -4.48
N LEU A 124 8.44 16.00 -4.68
CA LEU A 124 9.65 15.28 -5.07
C LEU A 124 10.10 15.74 -6.46
N LYS A 125 9.18 15.78 -7.45
CA LYS A 125 9.49 16.26 -8.80
C LYS A 125 10.06 17.68 -8.80
N LEU A 126 9.41 18.61 -8.09
CA LEU A 126 9.87 20.00 -7.99
C LEU A 126 11.27 20.12 -7.37
N GLN A 127 11.59 19.27 -6.38
CA GLN A 127 12.94 19.23 -5.80
C GLN A 127 13.97 18.70 -6.79
N LEU A 128 13.63 17.64 -7.52
CA LEU A 128 14.51 17.04 -8.52
C LEU A 128 14.83 18.00 -9.67
N GLU A 129 13.82 18.70 -10.18
CA GLU A 129 13.99 19.74 -11.22
C GLU A 129 14.88 20.90 -10.77
N VAL A 130 14.81 21.28 -9.49
CA VAL A 130 15.69 22.33 -8.94
C VAL A 130 17.11 21.81 -8.76
N ALA A 131 17.27 20.55 -8.33
CA ALA A 131 18.58 19.98 -8.04
C ALA A 131 19.38 19.64 -9.31
N ASP A 132 18.69 19.15 -10.35
CA ASP A 132 19.28 18.85 -11.65
C ASP A 132 18.29 19.23 -12.76
N PRO A 133 18.35 20.49 -13.27
CA PRO A 133 17.47 20.95 -14.34
C PRO A 133 17.87 20.40 -15.72
N THR A 134 19.02 19.74 -15.84
CA THR A 134 19.50 19.19 -17.12
C THR A 134 18.87 17.85 -17.46
N ARG A 135 18.27 17.19 -16.47
CA ARG A 135 17.60 15.90 -16.60
C ARG A 135 16.10 16.05 -16.64
N LYS A 136 15.43 15.23 -17.46
CA LYS A 136 13.97 15.16 -17.48
C LYS A 136 13.46 14.22 -16.39
N TRP A 137 12.79 14.79 -15.38
CA TRP A 137 12.22 14.02 -14.26
C TRP A 137 10.75 13.66 -14.51
N GLU A 138 10.49 12.36 -14.65
CA GLU A 138 9.13 11.81 -14.75
C GLU A 138 8.74 11.14 -13.43
N VAL A 139 8.16 11.91 -12.50
CA VAL A 139 7.58 11.35 -11.26
C VAL A 139 6.10 11.06 -11.49
N VAL A 140 5.78 9.80 -11.77
CA VAL A 140 4.45 9.33 -12.12
C VAL A 140 3.70 8.90 -10.85
N ASN A 141 2.56 9.55 -10.60
CA ASN A 141 1.68 9.24 -9.47
C ASN A 141 0.73 8.10 -9.83
N CYS A 142 0.89 6.96 -9.15
CA CYS A 142 0.05 5.77 -9.28
C CYS A 142 -0.74 5.51 -7.99
N GLY A 143 -1.16 6.57 -7.30
CA GLY A 143 -1.96 6.48 -6.09
C GLY A 143 -3.45 6.28 -6.39
N GLY A 144 -4.04 5.22 -5.82
CA GLY A 144 -5.46 4.90 -5.96
C GLY A 144 -6.23 5.12 -4.65
N ILE A 145 -7.40 5.74 -4.69
CA ILE A 145 -8.26 5.91 -3.49
C ILE A 145 -8.59 4.54 -2.91
N SER A 146 -8.33 4.32 -1.62
CA SER A 146 -8.58 3.05 -0.92
C SER A 146 -7.80 1.83 -1.43
N TYR A 147 -6.79 2.02 -2.28
CA TYR A 147 -5.98 0.89 -2.79
C TYR A 147 -5.05 0.33 -1.71
N ALA A 148 -5.16 -0.98 -1.50
CA ALA A 148 -4.31 -1.78 -0.63
C ALA A 148 -3.25 -2.55 -1.43
N SER A 149 -2.32 -3.21 -0.73
CA SER A 149 -1.16 -3.90 -1.31
C SER A 149 -1.53 -4.89 -2.43
N TYR A 150 -2.58 -5.68 -2.25
CA TYR A 150 -3.02 -6.67 -3.25
C TYR A 150 -3.55 -6.03 -4.54
N ARG A 151 -4.12 -4.81 -4.48
CA ARG A 151 -4.55 -4.05 -5.67
C ARG A 151 -3.39 -3.32 -6.33
N LEU A 152 -2.32 -3.02 -5.60
CA LEU A 152 -1.12 -2.39 -6.15
C LEU A 152 -0.21 -3.38 -6.87
N LEU A 153 -0.27 -4.67 -6.55
CA LEU A 153 0.59 -5.70 -7.16
C LEU A 153 0.42 -5.83 -8.69
N PRO A 154 -0.81 -5.85 -9.25
CA PRO A 154 -1.01 -5.79 -10.70
C PRO A 154 -0.49 -4.50 -11.33
N ILE A 155 -0.67 -3.35 -10.65
CA ILE A 155 -0.20 -2.04 -11.13
C ILE A 155 1.33 -2.02 -11.16
N LEU A 156 2.00 -2.57 -10.14
CA LEU A 156 3.45 -2.69 -10.14
C LEU A 156 3.93 -3.55 -11.32
N THR A 157 3.25 -4.66 -11.57
CA THR A 157 3.57 -5.57 -12.68
C THR A 157 3.42 -4.87 -14.04
N GLU A 158 2.37 -4.07 -14.21
CA GLU A 158 2.18 -3.23 -15.39
C GLU A 158 3.32 -2.20 -15.52
N VAL A 159 3.63 -1.47 -14.45
CA VAL A 159 4.64 -0.41 -14.39
C VAL A 159 6.03 -0.91 -14.77
N MET A 160 6.37 -2.17 -14.50
CA MET A 160 7.64 -2.77 -14.91
C MET A 160 7.83 -2.80 -16.43
N ASN A 161 6.78 -2.62 -17.23
CA ASN A 161 6.86 -2.54 -18.69
C ASN A 161 7.17 -1.12 -19.20
N TYR A 162 7.27 -0.14 -18.31
CA TYR A 162 7.49 1.27 -18.66
C TYR A 162 8.88 1.79 -18.26
N GLU A 163 9.86 0.91 -18.17
CA GLU A 163 11.27 1.25 -17.94
C GLU A 163 11.52 2.17 -16.72
N PRO A 164 10.99 1.82 -15.53
CA PRO A 164 11.20 2.61 -14.32
C PRO A 164 12.68 2.61 -13.90
N ASP A 165 13.20 3.76 -13.46
CA ASP A 165 14.51 3.88 -12.82
C ASP A 165 14.43 3.75 -11.29
N LEU A 166 13.25 4.02 -10.73
CA LEU A 166 12.96 3.90 -9.31
C LEU A 166 11.47 3.65 -9.11
N VAL A 167 11.14 2.77 -8.18
CA VAL A 167 9.78 2.61 -7.67
C VAL A 167 9.73 3.07 -6.21
N VAL A 168 8.68 3.80 -5.85
CA VAL A 168 8.35 4.17 -4.47
C VAL A 168 7.03 3.51 -4.11
N ILE A 169 6.99 2.76 -3.01
CA ILE A 169 5.76 2.11 -2.51
C ILE A 169 5.42 2.68 -1.13
N TYR A 170 4.22 3.23 -0.99
CA TYR A 170 3.65 3.70 0.29
C TYR A 170 2.29 3.03 0.49
N THR A 171 2.23 1.95 1.26
CA THR A 171 1.01 1.15 1.44
C THR A 171 0.90 0.52 2.83
N GLY A 172 -0.33 0.24 3.26
CA GLY A 172 -0.63 -0.48 4.51
C GLY A 172 -1.85 0.05 5.26
N HIS A 173 -2.28 1.30 5.02
CA HIS A 173 -3.49 1.85 5.66
C HIS A 173 -4.78 1.15 5.23
N ASN A 174 -4.83 0.71 3.97
CA ASN A 174 -6.08 0.25 3.34
C ASN A 174 -6.30 -1.26 3.44
N GLU A 175 -5.43 -2.01 4.13
CA GLU A 175 -5.47 -3.47 4.09
C GLU A 175 -6.76 -4.05 4.67
N PHE A 176 -7.50 -3.32 5.52
CA PHE A 176 -8.74 -3.81 6.16
C PHE A 176 -10.01 -3.19 5.57
N LEU A 177 -9.92 -2.48 4.44
CA LEU A 177 -11.06 -1.74 3.88
C LEU A 177 -12.05 -2.60 3.08
N GLU A 178 -11.63 -3.72 2.51
CA GLU A 178 -12.50 -4.59 1.73
C GLU A 178 -12.76 -5.90 2.48
N ASP A 179 -13.98 -6.42 2.37
CA ASP A 179 -14.31 -7.71 2.94
C ASP A 179 -13.70 -8.83 2.09
N ARG A 180 -13.06 -9.79 2.77
CA ARG A 180 -12.28 -10.85 2.12
C ARG A 180 -12.35 -12.14 2.90
N THR A 181 -12.73 -13.21 2.20
CA THR A 181 -12.78 -14.56 2.75
C THR A 181 -11.44 -15.28 2.56
N TYR A 182 -10.78 -15.62 3.66
CA TYR A 182 -9.53 -16.38 3.67
C TYR A 182 -9.79 -17.88 3.87
N ALA A 183 -10.52 -18.51 2.94
CA ALA A 183 -10.94 -19.91 3.07
C ALA A 183 -9.77 -20.93 3.11
N HIS A 184 -8.54 -20.52 2.77
CA HIS A 184 -7.41 -21.42 2.51
C HIS A 184 -6.24 -21.30 3.51
N LEU A 185 -6.34 -20.49 4.57
CA LEU A 185 -5.28 -20.40 5.60
C LEU A 185 -5.38 -21.50 6.68
N ARG A 186 -6.23 -22.51 6.49
CA ARG A 186 -6.23 -23.77 7.24
C ARG A 186 -5.20 -24.76 6.67
N ASP A 187 -3.91 -24.40 6.63
CA ASP A 187 -2.85 -25.43 6.61
C ASP A 187 -1.50 -24.87 7.10
N PRO A 188 -1.03 -25.23 8.31
CA PRO A 188 0.26 -24.80 8.83
C PRO A 188 1.39 -25.74 8.34
N ALA A 189 1.82 -25.59 7.09
CA ALA A 189 3.00 -26.30 6.57
C ALA A 189 4.01 -25.33 5.91
N ARG A 190 4.79 -24.66 6.76
CA ARG A 190 5.76 -23.58 6.44
C ARG A 190 7.06 -23.99 5.69
N TRP A 191 7.08 -25.08 4.90
CA TRP A 191 8.34 -25.59 4.29
C TRP A 191 8.28 -26.07 2.82
N GLN A 192 7.40 -25.54 1.96
CA GLN A 192 7.32 -25.97 0.54
C GLN A 192 7.38 -24.85 -0.52
N SER A 193 7.97 -23.69 -0.23
CA SER A 193 7.79 -22.47 -1.04
C SER A 193 8.75 -22.22 -2.22
N ILE A 194 9.55 -23.20 -2.69
CA ILE A 194 10.38 -22.99 -3.91
C ILE A 194 9.95 -23.88 -5.09
N SER A 195 9.50 -25.11 -4.83
CA SER A 195 9.09 -26.03 -5.89
C SER A 195 7.66 -25.80 -6.40
N GLN A 196 6.75 -25.26 -5.58
CA GLN A 196 5.37 -25.01 -6.00
C GLN A 196 5.22 -23.76 -6.88
N GLN A 197 6.09 -22.75 -6.72
CA GLN A 197 6.06 -21.51 -7.51
C GLN A 197 6.42 -21.78 -8.98
N ALA A 198 7.47 -22.59 -9.21
CA ALA A 198 7.91 -22.96 -10.56
C ALA A 198 6.86 -23.78 -11.31
N VAL A 199 6.16 -24.68 -10.61
CA VAL A 199 5.07 -25.51 -11.16
C VAL A 199 3.80 -24.69 -11.42
N ARG A 200 3.52 -23.66 -10.61
CA ARG A 200 2.37 -22.75 -10.81
C ARG A 200 2.50 -21.79 -11.99
N ASN A 201 3.72 -21.48 -12.42
CA ASN A 201 3.98 -20.59 -13.56
C ASN A 201 3.96 -21.29 -14.93
N ILE A 202 3.59 -22.57 -14.98
CA ILE A 202 3.45 -23.34 -16.22
C ILE A 202 1.99 -23.22 -16.69
N ARG A 203 1.74 -22.47 -17.77
CA ARG A 203 0.40 -22.26 -18.37
C ARG A 203 -0.28 -23.58 -18.73
N THR A 204 0.52 -24.58 -19.10
CA THR A 204 0.06 -25.95 -19.38
C THR A 204 -0.65 -26.60 -18.17
N ILE A 205 -0.17 -26.36 -16.95
CA ILE A 205 -0.77 -26.92 -15.72
C ILE A 205 -2.05 -26.17 -15.35
N HIS A 206 -2.11 -24.86 -15.61
CA HIS A 206 -3.32 -24.05 -15.42
C HIS A 206 -4.44 -24.52 -16.37
N LEU A 207 -4.14 -24.66 -17.67
CA LEU A 207 -5.09 -25.15 -18.67
C LEU A 207 -5.56 -26.59 -18.37
N ALA A 208 -4.65 -27.47 -17.94
CA ALA A 208 -5.00 -28.85 -17.57
C ALA A 208 -5.97 -28.88 -16.37
N ARG A 209 -5.78 -28.00 -15.39
CA ARG A 209 -6.70 -27.84 -14.26
C ARG A 209 -8.06 -27.32 -14.71
N GLU A 210 -8.10 -26.26 -15.53
CA GLU A 210 -9.37 -25.72 -16.06
C GLU A 210 -10.18 -26.78 -16.82
N MET A 211 -9.52 -27.58 -17.68
CA MET A 211 -10.19 -28.68 -18.39
C MET A 211 -10.66 -29.78 -17.45
N TRP A 212 -9.85 -30.15 -16.46
CA TRP A 212 -10.23 -31.14 -15.45
C TRP A 212 -11.47 -30.69 -14.66
N HIS A 213 -11.52 -29.43 -14.25
CA HIS A 213 -12.66 -28.85 -13.54
C HIS A 213 -13.95 -28.85 -14.39
N LYS A 214 -13.85 -28.58 -15.70
CA LYS A 214 -15.02 -28.67 -16.60
C LYS A 214 -15.54 -30.09 -16.79
N ILE A 215 -14.68 -31.10 -16.62
CA ILE A 215 -15.04 -32.51 -16.87
C ILE A 215 -15.58 -33.18 -15.61
N THR A 216 -15.01 -32.91 -14.43
CA THR A 216 -15.39 -33.64 -13.21
C THR A 216 -16.59 -33.07 -12.49
N GLY A 217 -16.99 -31.82 -12.75
CA GLY A 217 -18.10 -31.18 -12.03
C GLY A 217 -17.86 -30.99 -10.52
N ASP A 218 -16.72 -31.47 -10.00
CA ASP A 218 -16.29 -31.31 -8.63
C ASP A 218 -15.95 -29.85 -8.38
N SER A 219 -16.85 -29.18 -7.67
CA SER A 219 -16.58 -27.94 -6.96
C SER A 219 -15.69 -28.22 -5.74
N VAL A 220 -14.46 -28.68 -5.97
CA VAL A 220 -13.36 -28.22 -5.10
C VAL A 220 -13.12 -26.78 -5.53
N SER A 221 -14.03 -25.90 -5.12
CA SER A 221 -13.86 -24.48 -5.25
C SER A 221 -12.63 -24.13 -4.41
N THR A 222 -11.49 -24.00 -5.06
CA THR A 222 -10.46 -23.05 -4.66
C THR A 222 -11.04 -21.64 -4.82
N GLN A 223 -12.14 -21.36 -4.12
CA GLN A 223 -12.86 -20.10 -4.13
C GLN A 223 -11.96 -19.09 -3.40
N LYS A 224 -10.99 -18.54 -4.13
CA LYS A 224 -10.42 -17.25 -3.75
C LYS A 224 -11.58 -16.28 -3.69
N ALA A 225 -11.55 -15.37 -2.71
CA ALA A 225 -12.46 -14.24 -2.73
C ALA A 225 -12.25 -13.52 -4.08
N SER A 226 -13.34 -13.40 -4.84
CA SER A 226 -13.36 -12.73 -6.13
C SER A 226 -13.72 -11.28 -5.87
N LEU A 227 -12.79 -10.36 -6.14
CA LEU A 227 -13.03 -8.93 -5.99
C LEU A 227 -13.40 -8.29 -7.33
N ALA A 228 -14.23 -7.26 -7.26
CA ALA A 228 -14.50 -6.39 -8.39
C ALA A 228 -13.21 -5.74 -8.92
N ALA A 229 -13.23 -5.37 -10.21
CA ALA A 229 -12.10 -4.71 -10.87
C ALA A 229 -11.66 -3.43 -10.15
N GLU A 230 -12.63 -2.70 -9.60
CA GLU A 230 -12.41 -1.52 -8.76
C GLU A 230 -12.63 -1.83 -7.28
N VAL A 231 -12.08 -0.96 -6.43
CA VAL A 231 -12.20 -1.06 -4.97
C VAL A 231 -13.64 -0.80 -4.53
N GLU A 232 -14.12 -1.61 -3.60
CA GLU A 232 -15.41 -1.45 -2.92
C GLU A 232 -15.20 -1.67 -1.43
N THR A 233 -15.28 -0.59 -0.64
CA THR A 233 -14.94 -0.65 0.78
C THR A 233 -16.15 -1.03 1.63
N ILE A 234 -15.90 -1.69 2.76
CA ILE A 234 -16.92 -2.08 3.74
C ILE A 234 -17.73 -0.85 4.17
N LEU A 235 -17.06 0.29 4.38
CA LEU A 235 -17.68 1.56 4.80
C LEU A 235 -18.54 2.23 3.72
N ASP A 236 -18.45 1.81 2.45
CA ASP A 236 -19.33 2.33 1.39
C ASP A 236 -20.75 1.76 1.51
N HIS A 237 -20.94 0.65 2.23
CA HIS A 237 -22.24 0.03 2.44
C HIS A 237 -23.02 0.67 3.60
N ARG A 238 -24.35 0.69 3.47
CA ARG A 238 -25.25 1.08 4.57
C ARG A 238 -25.08 0.04 5.69
N ALA A 239 -24.63 0.50 6.87
CA ALA A 239 -24.20 -0.32 8.02
C ALA A 239 -22.76 -0.90 7.96
N GLY A 240 -21.88 -0.32 7.12
CA GLY A 240 -20.50 -0.74 6.98
C GLY A 240 -19.66 -0.62 8.26
N LEU A 241 -19.89 0.43 9.07
CA LEU A 241 -19.17 0.56 10.34
C LEU A 241 -19.63 -0.53 11.33
N GLU A 242 -20.91 -0.88 11.31
CA GLU A 242 -21.52 -1.91 12.15
C GLU A 242 -21.03 -3.32 11.81
N SER A 243 -20.71 -3.61 10.54
CA SER A 243 -20.21 -4.92 10.10
C SER A 243 -18.79 -5.24 10.58
N TYR A 244 -17.96 -4.24 10.87
CA TYR A 244 -16.64 -4.45 11.47
C TYR A 244 -16.77 -5.11 12.85
N GLN A 245 -16.21 -6.31 13.02
CA GLN A 245 -16.20 -7.01 14.30
C GLN A 245 -14.77 -7.37 14.68
N ARG A 246 -14.54 -7.54 15.99
CA ARG A 246 -13.23 -7.99 16.47
C ARG A 246 -13.03 -9.45 16.09
N ASP A 247 -12.36 -9.67 14.96
CA ASP A 247 -11.96 -10.99 14.49
C ASP A 247 -10.43 -11.06 14.38
N ARG A 248 -9.80 -11.69 15.38
CA ARG A 248 -8.34 -11.86 15.44
C ARG A 248 -7.82 -12.81 14.36
N THR A 249 -8.63 -13.76 13.93
CA THR A 249 -8.23 -14.73 12.89
C THR A 249 -8.19 -14.02 11.55
N TRP A 250 -9.26 -13.29 11.21
CA TRP A 250 -9.30 -12.47 10.01
C TRP A 250 -8.17 -11.42 10.02
N GLN A 251 -7.98 -10.71 11.13
CA GLN A 251 -6.88 -9.74 11.27
C GLN A 251 -5.51 -10.36 11.00
N ALA A 252 -5.22 -11.53 11.58
CA ALA A 252 -3.96 -12.24 11.35
C ALA A 252 -3.79 -12.64 9.86
N ASN A 253 -4.86 -13.09 9.21
CA ASN A 253 -4.84 -13.45 7.80
C ASN A 253 -4.57 -12.24 6.89
N VAL A 254 -5.16 -11.08 7.20
CA VAL A 254 -4.88 -9.82 6.49
C VAL A 254 -3.41 -9.42 6.63
N ILE A 255 -2.85 -9.53 7.85
CA ILE A 255 -1.44 -9.21 8.10
C ILE A 255 -0.51 -10.13 7.30
N GLU A 256 -0.75 -11.44 7.28
CA GLU A 256 0.09 -12.38 6.52
C GLU A 256 -0.04 -12.17 5.00
N HIS A 257 -1.24 -11.82 4.52
CA HIS A 257 -1.44 -11.45 3.12
C HIS A 257 -0.66 -10.19 2.75
N PHE A 258 -0.72 -9.13 3.57
CA PHE A 258 0.07 -7.93 3.38
C PHE A 258 1.57 -8.24 3.28
N LYS A 259 2.11 -9.02 4.24
CA LYS A 259 3.53 -9.43 4.22
C LYS A 259 3.89 -10.17 2.93
N SER A 260 3.03 -11.10 2.50
CA SER A 260 3.22 -11.83 1.24
C SER A 260 3.26 -10.90 0.03
N ASN A 261 2.38 -9.89 -0.02
CA ASN A 261 2.37 -8.92 -1.12
C ASN A 261 3.62 -8.05 -1.14
N ILE A 262 4.09 -7.57 0.02
CA ILE A 262 5.32 -6.79 0.10
C ILE A 262 6.53 -7.62 -0.38
N HIS A 263 6.66 -8.88 0.05
CA HIS A 263 7.73 -9.75 -0.46
C HIS A 263 7.69 -9.88 -1.98
N LYS A 264 6.52 -10.11 -2.57
CA LYS A 264 6.40 -10.19 -4.04
C LYS A 264 6.73 -8.89 -4.73
N MET A 265 6.34 -7.75 -4.17
CA MET A 265 6.68 -6.44 -4.74
C MET A 265 8.20 -6.24 -4.77
N ILE A 266 8.89 -6.65 -3.71
CA ILE A 266 10.36 -6.66 -3.64
C ILE A 266 10.93 -7.61 -4.71
N GLU A 267 10.44 -8.84 -4.80
CA GLU A 267 10.88 -9.84 -5.78
C GLU A 267 10.70 -9.35 -7.23
N ILE A 268 9.57 -8.71 -7.54
CA ILE A 268 9.30 -8.14 -8.88
C ILE A 268 10.35 -7.08 -9.20
N CYS A 269 10.60 -6.13 -8.29
CA CYS A 269 11.58 -5.07 -8.50
C CYS A 269 13.00 -5.64 -8.65
N ASP A 270 13.39 -6.59 -7.79
CA ASP A 270 14.71 -7.24 -7.83
C ASP A 270 14.93 -8.03 -9.14
N SER A 271 13.92 -8.81 -9.56
CA SER A 271 13.98 -9.59 -10.82
C SER A 271 14.17 -8.72 -12.06
N LYS A 272 13.68 -7.48 -12.01
CA LYS A 272 13.81 -6.47 -13.06
C LYS A 272 14.99 -5.51 -12.83
N ARG A 273 15.71 -5.67 -11.71
CA ARG A 273 16.82 -4.81 -11.27
C ARG A 273 16.43 -3.33 -11.17
N VAL A 274 15.21 -3.06 -10.73
CA VAL A 274 14.67 -1.71 -10.52
C VAL A 274 14.80 -1.38 -9.03
N PRO A 275 15.51 -0.30 -8.66
CA PRO A 275 15.55 0.16 -7.28
C PRO A 275 14.15 0.40 -6.68
N LEU A 276 13.99 0.06 -5.41
CA LEU A 276 12.74 0.18 -4.67
C LEU A 276 12.95 0.97 -3.37
N TYR A 277 12.17 2.03 -3.20
CA TYR A 277 11.97 2.71 -1.93
C TYR A 277 10.66 2.24 -1.30
N LEU A 278 10.78 1.41 -0.26
CA LEU A 278 9.66 0.86 0.49
C LEU A 278 9.39 1.77 1.70
N CYS A 279 8.31 2.54 1.67
CA CYS A 279 7.98 3.48 2.73
C CYS A 279 7.20 2.79 3.86
N ASN A 280 7.61 3.01 5.10
CA ASN A 280 6.85 2.67 6.30
C ASN A 280 5.85 3.80 6.63
N PRO A 281 4.52 3.62 6.42
CA PRO A 281 3.57 4.71 6.53
C PRO A 281 3.38 5.25 7.95
N ALA A 282 3.28 6.56 8.07
CA ALA A 282 2.90 7.25 9.31
C ALA A 282 1.38 7.41 9.41
N SER A 283 0.84 7.58 10.63
CA SER A 283 -0.57 7.90 10.86
C SER A 283 -0.74 8.86 12.04
N ASN A 284 -1.87 9.55 12.08
CA ASN A 284 -2.27 10.38 13.22
C ASN A 284 -2.69 9.46 14.37
N ILE A 285 -1.92 9.46 15.45
CA ILE A 285 -2.22 8.69 16.66
C ILE A 285 -2.54 9.58 17.87
N ARG A 286 -2.22 10.88 17.80
CA ARG A 286 -2.44 11.83 18.89
C ARG A 286 -3.83 12.42 18.90
N ASP A 287 -4.31 12.85 17.73
CA ASP A 287 -5.49 13.70 17.58
C ASP A 287 -6.63 12.98 16.83
N CYS A 288 -6.46 11.68 16.56
CA CYS A 288 -7.45 10.84 15.89
C CYS A 288 -7.91 9.68 16.79
N LEU A 289 -9.14 9.81 17.29
CA LEU A 289 -9.86 8.77 18.04
C LEU A 289 -9.98 7.47 17.24
N PRO A 290 -10.02 6.31 17.91
CA PRO A 290 -10.43 5.06 17.28
C PRO A 290 -11.82 5.16 16.65
N PHE A 291 -12.00 4.54 15.48
CA PHE A 291 -13.24 4.61 14.70
C PHE A 291 -14.34 3.72 15.27
N LYS A 292 -13.97 2.53 15.77
CA LYS A 292 -14.90 1.63 16.43
C LYS A 292 -14.28 0.98 17.66
N SER A 293 -14.93 1.16 18.79
CA SER A 293 -14.58 0.53 20.07
C SER A 293 -15.78 -0.24 20.60
N ALA A 294 -15.54 -1.42 21.15
CA ALA A 294 -16.55 -2.19 21.87
C ALA A 294 -15.96 -2.69 23.20
N PRO A 295 -16.73 -2.66 24.29
CA PRO A 295 -16.30 -3.24 25.56
C PRO A 295 -15.83 -4.68 25.37
N THR A 296 -14.85 -5.11 26.16
CA THR A 296 -14.50 -6.54 26.20
C THR A 296 -15.72 -7.35 26.65
N SER A 297 -15.93 -8.49 26.00
CA SER A 297 -17.07 -9.37 26.29
C SER A 297 -17.10 -9.76 27.77
N GLY A 298 -18.26 -9.59 28.41
CA GLY A 298 -18.46 -9.98 29.81
C GLY A 298 -18.27 -8.85 30.84
N LEU A 299 -17.97 -7.62 30.43
CA LEU A 299 -17.96 -6.47 31.34
C LEU A 299 -19.37 -6.07 31.78
N ASP A 300 -19.55 -5.85 33.09
CA ASP A 300 -20.81 -5.39 33.66
C ASP A 300 -20.99 -3.86 33.56
N GLN A 301 -22.23 -3.40 33.77
CA GLN A 301 -22.55 -1.97 33.70
C GLN A 301 -21.87 -1.13 34.80
N ALA A 302 -21.49 -1.75 35.92
CA ALA A 302 -20.74 -1.08 36.98
C ALA A 302 -19.31 -0.77 36.51
N THR A 303 -18.66 -1.72 35.86
CA THR A 303 -17.31 -1.59 35.30
C THR A 303 -17.28 -0.57 34.17
N ILE A 304 -18.25 -0.60 33.25
CA ILE A 304 -18.36 0.39 32.18
C ILE A 304 -18.46 1.82 32.75
N ARG A 305 -19.28 2.02 33.79
CA ARG A 305 -19.36 3.33 34.48
C ARG A 305 -18.05 3.70 35.18
N ALA A 306 -17.36 2.74 35.79
CA ALA A 306 -16.07 2.98 36.42
C ALA A 306 -15.00 3.43 35.40
N ILE A 307 -14.99 2.87 34.19
CA ILE A 307 -14.11 3.28 33.08
C ILE A 307 -14.37 4.75 32.71
N GLN A 308 -15.64 5.14 32.56
CA GLN A 308 -16.01 6.50 32.18
C GLN A 308 -15.62 7.57 33.22
N GLN A 309 -15.55 7.19 34.50
CA GLN A 309 -15.31 8.13 35.60
C GLN A 309 -13.84 8.19 36.04
N THR A 310 -13.05 7.15 35.77
CA THR A 310 -11.67 7.10 36.25
C THR A 310 -10.75 7.99 35.43
N LYS A 311 -9.84 8.69 36.13
CA LYS A 311 -8.68 9.38 35.53
C LYS A 311 -7.35 8.66 35.80
N SER A 312 -7.41 7.46 36.38
CA SER A 312 -6.21 6.62 36.58
C SER A 312 -5.95 5.80 35.33
N VAL A 313 -4.80 6.03 34.71
CA VAL A 313 -4.24 5.24 33.60
C VAL A 313 -4.22 3.75 33.94
N HIS A 314 -3.66 3.41 35.11
CA HIS A 314 -3.57 2.02 35.57
C HIS A 314 -4.94 1.36 35.67
N ARG A 315 -5.92 2.07 36.24
CA ARG A 315 -7.29 1.54 36.39
C ARG A 315 -7.98 1.38 35.04
N LEU A 316 -7.84 2.32 34.10
CA LEU A 316 -8.39 2.18 32.74
C LEU A 316 -7.88 0.91 32.07
N MET A 317 -6.56 0.74 32.08
CA MET A 317 -5.90 -0.38 31.41
C MET A 317 -6.18 -1.74 32.08
N GLN A 318 -6.53 -1.75 33.37
CA GLN A 318 -6.97 -2.97 34.06
C GLN A 318 -8.42 -3.35 33.75
N LEU A 319 -9.31 -2.35 33.64
CA LEU A 319 -10.75 -2.61 33.49
C LEU A 319 -11.12 -3.06 32.08
N ASP A 320 -10.47 -2.53 31.03
CA ASP A 320 -10.72 -2.96 29.65
C ASP A 320 -9.47 -2.82 28.75
N PRO A 321 -8.51 -3.76 28.82
CA PRO A 321 -7.21 -3.67 28.16
C PRO A 321 -7.24 -3.78 26.62
N HIS A 322 -8.38 -4.16 26.03
CA HIS A 322 -8.57 -4.38 24.59
C HIS A 322 -9.59 -3.42 23.96
N ASN A 323 -10.07 -2.45 24.72
CA ASN A 323 -10.96 -1.43 24.22
C ASN A 323 -10.14 -0.23 23.73
N ALA A 324 -10.19 0.03 22.42
CA ALA A 324 -9.43 1.09 21.79
C ALA A 324 -9.69 2.47 22.40
N ALA A 325 -10.96 2.84 22.67
CA ALA A 325 -11.30 4.11 23.30
C ALA A 325 -10.73 4.23 24.73
N THR A 326 -10.75 3.16 25.51
CA THR A 326 -10.18 3.10 26.88
C THR A 326 -8.67 3.28 26.83
N LEU A 327 -7.99 2.60 25.91
CA LEU A 327 -6.55 2.77 25.69
C LEU A 327 -6.22 4.18 25.20
N TYR A 328 -7.01 4.74 24.29
CA TYR A 328 -6.80 6.09 23.79
C TYR A 328 -6.89 7.13 24.92
N GLN A 329 -7.92 7.01 25.78
CA GLN A 329 -8.05 7.86 26.97
C GLN A 329 -6.86 7.71 27.92
N ALA A 330 -6.38 6.48 28.15
CA ALA A 330 -5.20 6.23 28.95
C ALA A 330 -3.94 6.87 28.35
N GLY A 331 -3.79 6.84 27.02
CA GLY A 331 -2.71 7.49 26.28
C GLY A 331 -2.72 9.01 26.43
N LEU A 332 -3.90 9.65 26.31
CA LEU A 332 -4.04 11.09 26.53
C LEU A 332 -3.72 11.50 27.96
N LEU A 333 -4.17 10.73 28.96
CA LEU A 333 -3.82 10.98 30.37
C LEU A 333 -2.32 10.84 30.64
N LEU A 334 -1.63 9.90 29.99
CA LEU A 334 -0.17 9.80 30.07
C LEU A 334 0.50 11.03 29.46
N LEU A 335 -0.02 11.51 28.33
CA LEU A 335 0.47 12.70 27.64
C LEU A 335 0.33 13.95 28.51
N ASP A 336 -0.85 14.16 29.11
CA ASP A 336 -1.15 15.27 30.02
C ASP A 336 -0.23 15.26 31.26
N ASN A 337 0.20 14.08 31.70
CA ASN A 337 1.14 13.90 32.80
C ASN A 337 2.62 13.99 32.38
N GLY A 338 2.92 14.34 31.12
CA GLY A 338 4.28 14.48 30.60
C GLY A 338 4.98 13.15 30.28
N ALA A 339 4.29 12.03 30.34
CA ALA A 339 4.84 10.69 30.07
C ALA A 339 4.80 10.34 28.57
N GLY A 340 5.46 11.15 27.73
CA GLY A 340 5.35 11.08 26.26
C GLY A 340 5.64 9.72 25.63
N VAL A 341 6.72 9.02 26.04
CA VAL A 341 7.07 7.69 25.50
C VAL A 341 5.98 6.66 25.83
N ALA A 342 5.56 6.60 27.10
CA ALA A 342 4.49 5.69 27.52
C ALA A 342 3.14 6.04 26.85
N ALA A 343 2.86 7.34 26.65
CA ALA A 343 1.68 7.80 25.92
C ALA A 343 1.69 7.29 24.48
N ARG A 344 2.83 7.42 23.78
CA ARG A 344 2.99 6.92 22.40
C ARG A 344 2.69 5.42 22.31
N ASP A 345 3.27 4.61 23.19
CA ASP A 345 3.07 3.16 23.20
C ASP A 345 1.59 2.79 23.42
N VAL A 346 0.92 3.49 24.35
CA VAL A 346 -0.50 3.25 24.64
C VAL A 346 -1.41 3.73 23.51
N LEU A 347 -1.11 4.86 22.86
CA LEU A 347 -1.86 5.35 21.69
C LEU A 347 -1.68 4.43 20.47
N LEU A 348 -0.48 3.86 20.26
CA LEU A 348 -0.27 2.83 19.23
C LEU A 348 -1.11 1.58 19.50
N ARG A 349 -1.19 1.14 20.76
CA ARG A 349 -2.09 0.03 21.15
C ARG A 349 -3.55 0.38 20.94
N ALA A 350 -3.97 1.61 21.22
CA ALA A 350 -5.34 2.06 20.97
C ALA A 350 -5.68 1.97 19.47
N LYS A 351 -4.76 2.39 18.59
CA LYS A 351 -4.88 2.23 17.14
C LYS A 351 -4.99 0.76 16.74
N ASP A 352 -4.18 -0.12 17.33
CA ASP A 352 -4.17 -1.55 16.95
C ASP A 352 -5.39 -2.33 17.46
N GLU A 353 -6.05 -1.83 18.51
CA GLU A 353 -7.30 -2.38 19.06
C GLU A 353 -8.57 -1.80 18.41
N ASP A 354 -8.42 -0.86 17.47
CA ASP A 354 -9.54 -0.29 16.73
C ASP A 354 -10.23 -1.40 15.92
N ILE A 355 -11.54 -1.57 16.14
CA ILE A 355 -12.31 -2.63 15.48
C ILE A 355 -12.51 -2.32 13.99
N CYS A 356 -12.36 -1.06 13.58
CA CYS A 356 -12.37 -0.61 12.20
C CYS A 356 -10.97 -0.07 11.85
N PRO A 357 -10.02 -0.94 11.43
CA PRO A 357 -8.63 -0.53 11.25
C PRO A 357 -8.46 0.25 9.93
N LEU A 358 -8.60 1.57 9.98
CA LEU A 358 -8.32 2.46 8.85
C LEU A 358 -6.86 2.96 8.82
N ARG A 359 -6.06 2.54 9.81
CA ARG A 359 -4.63 2.85 9.94
C ARG A 359 -3.83 1.54 9.91
N ILE A 360 -2.61 1.59 9.38
CA ILE A 360 -1.70 0.45 9.37
C ILE A 360 -1.43 0.00 10.81
N LEU A 361 -1.39 -1.31 11.05
CA LEU A 361 -1.13 -1.87 12.38
C LEU A 361 0.36 -1.86 12.70
N THR A 362 0.70 -1.76 13.99
CA THR A 362 2.10 -1.67 14.44
C THR A 362 2.93 -2.87 13.98
N VAL A 363 2.37 -4.09 14.04
CA VAL A 363 3.03 -5.31 13.54
C VAL A 363 3.36 -5.28 12.04
N MET A 364 2.59 -4.54 11.25
CA MET A 364 2.84 -4.36 9.82
C MET A 364 3.91 -3.28 9.58
N ASN A 365 3.90 -2.20 10.36
CA ASN A 365 4.98 -1.21 10.35
C ASN A 365 6.33 -1.86 10.70
N GLU A 366 6.37 -2.60 11.81
CA GLU A 366 7.57 -3.34 12.27
C GLU A 366 8.07 -4.31 11.20
N PHE A 367 7.16 -5.00 10.51
CA PHE A 367 7.54 -5.85 9.40
C PHE A 367 8.23 -5.07 8.27
N LEU A 368 7.69 -3.92 7.85
CA LEU A 368 8.31 -3.10 6.81
C LEU A 368 9.73 -2.66 7.20
N VAL A 369 9.92 -2.24 8.46
CA VAL A 369 11.24 -1.84 8.99
C VAL A 369 12.20 -3.02 9.14
N SER A 370 11.68 -4.23 9.40
CA SER A 370 12.49 -5.45 9.49
C SER A 370 13.07 -5.92 8.15
N VAL A 371 12.55 -5.41 7.03
CA VAL A 371 13.06 -5.76 5.69
C VAL A 371 14.49 -5.23 5.55
N PRO A 372 15.48 -6.10 5.22
CA PRO A 372 16.87 -5.68 5.15
C PRO A 372 17.10 -4.70 4.00
N SER A 373 17.55 -3.49 4.34
CA SER A 373 17.89 -2.48 3.34
C SER A 373 19.20 -2.84 2.61
N SER A 374 19.25 -2.51 1.33
CA SER A 374 20.41 -2.66 0.43
C SER A 374 20.47 -1.47 -0.52
N GLN A 375 21.51 -1.35 -1.34
CA GLN A 375 21.59 -0.27 -2.33
C GLN A 375 20.37 -0.24 -3.29
N ALA A 376 19.84 -1.41 -3.65
CA ALA A 376 18.66 -1.53 -4.52
C ALA A 376 17.33 -1.43 -3.77
N LEU A 377 17.29 -1.72 -2.47
CA LEU A 377 16.08 -1.67 -1.64
C LEU A 377 16.30 -0.77 -0.42
N GLN A 378 15.68 0.40 -0.41
CA GLN A 378 15.74 1.30 0.75
C GLN A 378 14.42 1.24 1.50
N VAL A 379 14.47 0.96 2.80
CA VAL A 379 13.32 1.18 3.68
C VAL A 379 13.31 2.63 4.14
N ILE A 380 12.22 3.33 3.85
CA ILE A 380 12.03 4.75 4.17
C ILE A 380 11.07 4.85 5.33
N ASP A 381 11.61 4.99 6.55
CA ASP A 381 10.78 4.99 7.77
C ASP A 381 10.06 6.32 7.99
N VAL A 382 8.95 6.54 7.27
CA VAL A 382 8.16 7.77 7.39
C VAL A 382 7.48 7.87 8.76
N GLN A 383 7.10 6.73 9.35
CA GLN A 383 6.51 6.68 10.69
C GLN A 383 7.43 7.31 11.73
N GLU A 384 8.68 6.85 11.79
CA GLU A 384 9.64 7.37 12.76
C GLU A 384 10.06 8.80 12.41
N TYR A 385 10.27 9.10 11.13
CA TYR A 385 10.58 10.46 10.69
C TYR A 385 9.47 11.46 11.10
N PHE A 386 8.20 11.10 10.95
CA PHE A 386 7.08 11.96 11.37
C PHE A 386 7.00 12.09 12.90
N ALA A 387 7.38 11.05 13.65
CA ALA A 387 7.49 11.14 15.10
C ALA A 387 8.57 12.17 15.47
N GLU A 388 9.78 12.09 14.89
CA GLU A 388 10.86 13.05 15.14
C GLU A 388 10.47 14.50 14.80
N GLN A 389 9.64 14.70 13.78
CA GLN A 389 9.14 16.02 13.38
C GLN A 389 7.93 16.50 14.20
N SER A 390 7.45 15.70 15.16
CA SER A 390 6.24 16.00 15.94
C SER A 390 6.55 16.38 17.39
N PRO A 391 5.75 17.29 17.99
CA PRO A 391 5.83 17.56 19.42
C PRO A 391 5.74 16.26 20.22
N VAL A 392 6.60 16.14 21.23
CA VAL A 392 6.70 14.97 22.13
C VAL A 392 6.81 13.61 21.41
N GLN A 393 7.26 13.61 20.15
CA GLN A 393 7.40 12.44 19.29
C GLN A 393 6.10 11.67 19.00
N ILE A 394 4.95 12.36 19.09
CA ILE A 394 3.63 11.76 18.80
C ILE A 394 2.97 12.56 17.67
N PRO A 395 2.87 11.99 16.46
CA PRO A 395 2.27 12.68 15.34
C PRO A 395 0.76 12.84 15.49
N GLY A 396 0.29 14.03 15.16
CA GLY A 396 -1.11 14.42 15.17
C GLY A 396 -1.45 15.40 14.05
N ASP A 397 -2.36 16.33 14.32
CA ASP A 397 -2.87 17.33 13.37
C ASP A 397 -1.78 18.33 12.91
N ASN A 398 -0.61 18.33 13.57
CA ASN A 398 0.54 19.08 13.09
C ASN A 398 1.04 18.57 11.72
N LEU A 399 0.86 17.29 11.42
CA LEU A 399 1.33 16.67 10.17
C LEU A 399 0.23 15.95 9.39
N PHE A 400 -0.96 15.79 9.95
CA PHE A 400 -2.10 15.14 9.31
C PHE A 400 -3.34 16.02 9.28
N LEU A 401 -4.21 15.80 8.29
CA LEU A 401 -5.52 16.43 8.17
C LEU A 401 -6.64 15.53 8.73
N ASP A 402 -6.34 14.25 8.88
CA ASP A 402 -7.21 13.22 9.45
C ASP A 402 -6.36 12.08 10.02
N HIS A 403 -6.87 10.85 10.01
CA HIS A 403 -6.18 9.65 10.45
C HIS A 403 -4.88 9.28 9.70
N VAL A 404 -4.75 9.58 8.40
CA VAL A 404 -3.64 9.08 7.56
C VAL A 404 -3.17 10.04 6.47
N HIS A 405 -3.96 11.06 6.11
CA HIS A 405 -3.65 11.98 5.04
C HIS A 405 -2.77 13.12 5.56
N PRO A 406 -1.52 13.24 5.10
CA PRO A 406 -0.64 14.29 5.55
C PRO A 406 -1.15 15.68 5.17
N THR A 407 -0.79 16.69 5.96
CA THR A 407 -0.90 18.08 5.53
C THR A 407 0.00 18.33 4.32
N ILE A 408 -0.15 19.50 3.67
CA ILE A 408 0.79 19.94 2.63
C ILE A 408 2.24 19.88 3.15
N ARG A 409 2.45 20.28 4.40
CA ARG A 409 3.76 20.19 5.07
C ARG A 409 4.21 18.74 5.24
N GLY A 410 3.32 17.84 5.67
CA GLY A 410 3.61 16.41 5.77
C GLY A 410 4.03 15.81 4.42
N HIS A 411 3.33 16.16 3.33
CA HIS A 411 3.72 15.74 1.98
C HIS A 411 5.09 16.28 1.55
N GLN A 412 5.43 17.52 1.89
CA GLN A 412 6.76 18.08 1.64
C GLN A 412 7.85 17.35 2.44
N LEU A 413 7.56 16.94 3.67
CA LEU A 413 8.48 16.16 4.51
C LEU A 413 8.75 14.77 3.92
N ILE A 414 7.71 14.05 3.48
CA ILE A 414 7.88 12.76 2.78
C ILE A 414 8.76 12.93 1.55
N ALA A 415 8.46 13.93 0.72
CA ALA A 415 9.24 14.20 -0.48
C ALA A 415 10.69 14.58 -0.18
N GLY A 416 10.94 15.38 0.85
CA GLY A 416 12.27 15.72 1.32
C GLY A 416 13.04 14.49 1.79
N TYR A 417 12.40 13.60 2.54
CA TYR A 417 13.04 12.38 3.03
C TYR A 417 13.40 11.41 1.89
N LEU A 418 12.52 11.26 0.89
CA LEU A 418 12.84 10.52 -0.34
C LEU A 418 14.01 11.16 -1.10
N PHE A 419 14.01 12.48 -1.23
CA PHE A 419 15.07 13.23 -1.91
C PHE A 419 16.43 13.05 -1.22
N GLU A 420 16.48 13.15 0.12
CA GLU A 420 17.70 12.92 0.90
C GLU A 420 18.30 11.53 0.65
N ARG A 421 17.45 10.52 0.49
CA ARG A 421 17.89 9.15 0.15
C ARG A 421 18.46 9.07 -1.25
N MET A 422 17.88 9.77 -2.21
CA MET A 422 18.43 9.87 -3.57
C MET A 422 19.79 10.58 -3.60
N VAL A 423 19.98 11.61 -2.77
CA VAL A 423 21.28 12.27 -2.59
C VAL A 423 22.31 11.33 -1.97
N ALA A 424 21.93 10.61 -0.91
CA ALA A 424 22.81 9.64 -0.25
C ALA A 424 23.25 8.50 -1.19
N GLN A 425 22.41 8.13 -2.16
CA GLN A 425 22.73 7.15 -3.21
C GLN A 425 23.43 7.77 -4.43
N ALA A 426 23.77 9.06 -4.39
CA ALA A 426 24.38 9.81 -5.48
C ALA A 426 23.58 9.80 -6.80
N ILE A 427 22.27 9.60 -6.74
CA ILE A 427 21.36 9.72 -7.90
C ILE A 427 21.25 11.20 -8.31
N ILE A 428 21.27 12.11 -7.32
CA ILE A 428 21.27 13.56 -7.49
C ILE A 428 22.41 14.17 -6.67
N LYS A 429 22.94 15.28 -7.16
CA LYS A 429 23.93 16.12 -6.45
C LYS A 429 23.43 17.56 -6.42
N PRO A 430 22.74 17.98 -5.35
CA PRO A 430 22.20 19.33 -5.27
C PRO A 430 23.31 20.37 -5.17
N SER A 431 23.05 21.57 -5.70
CA SER A 431 23.94 22.72 -5.56
C SER A 431 23.95 23.26 -4.11
N VAL A 432 24.92 24.11 -3.78
CA VAL A 432 25.02 24.73 -2.45
C VAL A 432 23.78 25.58 -2.12
N ASP A 433 23.22 26.28 -3.12
CA ASP A 433 22.05 27.15 -2.95
C ASP A 433 20.71 26.40 -3.09
N PHE A 434 20.73 25.07 -3.21
CA PHE A 434 19.56 24.23 -3.48
C PHE A 434 18.40 24.51 -2.52
N ALA A 435 18.66 24.62 -1.21
CA ALA A 435 17.61 24.81 -0.21
C ALA A 435 16.83 26.12 -0.44
N ALA A 436 17.52 27.22 -0.76
CA ALA A 436 16.89 28.51 -1.03
C ALA A 436 16.08 28.46 -2.34
N GLN A 437 16.65 27.86 -3.39
CA GLN A 437 15.98 27.70 -4.69
C GLN A 437 14.73 26.82 -4.57
N ARG A 438 14.83 25.68 -3.87
CA ARG A 438 13.70 24.79 -3.58
C ARG A 438 12.59 25.52 -2.85
N ASN A 439 12.91 26.23 -1.76
CA ASN A 439 11.92 26.94 -0.98
C ASN A 439 11.23 28.04 -1.82
N ASN A 440 11.97 28.68 -2.72
CA ASN A 440 11.40 29.63 -3.67
C ASN A 440 10.46 28.95 -4.68
N ARG A 441 10.88 27.82 -5.25
CA ARG A 441 10.06 27.00 -6.17
C ARG A 441 8.77 26.53 -5.51
N PHE A 442 8.84 26.08 -4.26
CA PHE A 442 7.66 25.64 -3.50
C PHE A 442 6.67 26.78 -3.26
N ARG A 443 7.15 27.96 -2.87
CA ARG A 443 6.28 29.14 -2.70
C ARG A 443 5.59 29.55 -3.99
N HIS A 444 6.32 29.60 -5.10
CA HIS A 444 5.75 29.91 -6.41
C HIS A 444 4.71 28.86 -6.84
N HIS A 445 5.00 27.58 -6.61
CA HIS A 445 4.05 26.50 -6.91
C HIS A 445 2.75 26.67 -6.11
N LEU A 446 2.82 26.88 -4.79
CA LEU A 446 1.62 27.10 -3.98
C LEU A 446 0.83 28.35 -4.39
N ALA A 447 1.53 29.44 -4.74
CA ALA A 447 0.91 30.67 -5.21
C ALA A 447 0.24 30.52 -6.59
N SER A 448 0.63 29.50 -7.36
CA SER A 448 0.02 29.22 -8.66
C SER A 448 -1.30 28.44 -8.56
N LEU A 449 -1.59 27.83 -7.41
CA LEU A 449 -2.82 27.07 -7.18
C LEU A 449 -3.98 28.03 -6.87
N SER A 450 -5.11 27.82 -7.53
CA SER A 450 -6.30 28.66 -7.36
C SER A 450 -6.94 28.45 -6.00
N GLU A 451 -7.71 29.42 -5.51
CA GLU A 451 -8.49 29.25 -4.28
C GLU A 451 -9.47 28.05 -4.37
N VAL A 452 -10.03 27.82 -5.56
CA VAL A 452 -10.91 26.68 -5.86
C VAL A 452 -10.23 25.35 -5.56
N TYR A 453 -8.91 25.23 -5.78
CA TYR A 453 -8.13 24.04 -5.44
C TYR A 453 -8.28 23.67 -3.96
N TYR A 454 -8.05 24.66 -3.08
CA TYR A 454 -8.10 24.47 -1.64
C TYR A 454 -9.52 24.21 -1.16
N GLN A 455 -10.51 24.96 -1.66
CA GLN A 455 -11.93 24.74 -1.33
C GLN A 455 -12.39 23.32 -1.69
N GLN A 456 -11.98 22.80 -2.86
CA GLN A 456 -12.29 21.41 -3.23
C GLN A 456 -11.62 20.39 -2.30
N GLY A 457 -10.40 20.67 -1.84
CA GLY A 457 -9.71 19.86 -0.84
C GLY A 457 -10.50 19.78 0.47
N GLU A 458 -10.95 20.93 0.98
CA GLU A 458 -11.76 21.00 2.20
C GLU A 458 -13.08 20.23 2.07
N ILE A 459 -13.78 20.36 0.93
CA ILE A 459 -15.02 19.60 0.66
C ILE A 459 -14.75 18.09 0.67
N ARG A 460 -13.65 17.65 0.04
CA ARG A 460 -13.27 16.23 0.03
C ARG A 460 -12.88 15.74 1.43
N LEU A 461 -12.20 16.57 2.23
CA LEU A 461 -11.84 16.25 3.60
C LEU A 461 -13.09 16.05 4.48
N LYS A 462 -14.08 16.94 4.36
CA LYS A 462 -15.38 16.78 5.05
C LYS A 462 -16.07 15.47 4.66
N GLY A 463 -16.15 15.19 3.36
CA GLY A 463 -16.73 13.93 2.87
C GLY A 463 -16.00 12.69 3.40
N LEU A 464 -14.67 12.76 3.49
CA LEU A 464 -13.85 11.69 4.06
C LEU A 464 -14.10 11.49 5.56
N GLN A 465 -14.18 12.58 6.33
CA GLN A 465 -14.52 12.52 7.76
C GLN A 465 -15.88 11.86 7.98
N MET A 466 -16.89 12.18 7.16
CA MET A 466 -18.19 11.50 7.20
C MET A 466 -18.09 10.02 6.85
N TRP A 467 -17.35 9.68 5.79
CA TRP A 467 -17.13 8.29 5.38
C TRP A 467 -16.53 7.46 6.51
N THR A 468 -15.51 7.97 7.21
CA THR A 468 -14.90 7.25 8.35
C THR A 468 -15.85 7.03 9.54
N ARG A 469 -16.95 7.79 9.62
CA ARG A 469 -18.01 7.65 10.63
C ARG A 469 -19.15 6.71 10.18
N GLY A 470 -19.00 6.03 9.04
CA GLY A 470 -20.08 5.22 8.45
C GLY A 470 -21.24 6.03 7.87
N GLN A 471 -21.03 7.33 7.63
CA GLN A 471 -22.05 8.27 7.15
C GLN A 471 -21.90 8.58 5.64
N ALA A 472 -21.32 7.66 4.87
CA ALA A 472 -21.15 7.83 3.43
C ALA A 472 -22.50 8.13 2.74
N GLY A 473 -22.54 9.18 1.90
CA GLY A 473 -23.73 9.58 1.15
C GLY A 473 -24.84 10.28 1.95
N ARG A 474 -24.64 10.56 3.26
CA ARG A 474 -25.61 11.27 4.12
C ARG A 474 -25.52 12.79 3.97
N VAL A 475 -25.77 13.30 2.76
CA VAL A 475 -25.74 14.75 2.44
C VAL A 475 -26.73 15.54 3.30
N ASP A 476 -27.79 14.89 3.79
CA ASP A 476 -28.74 15.44 4.77
C ASP A 476 -28.05 16.00 6.02
N LEU A 477 -27.04 15.31 6.55
CA LEU A 477 -26.33 15.73 7.77
C LEU A 477 -25.45 16.97 7.53
N LEU A 478 -24.91 17.14 6.31
CA LEU A 478 -24.12 18.33 5.94
C LEU A 478 -24.99 19.59 5.85
N ILE A 479 -26.24 19.44 5.40
CA ILE A 479 -27.20 20.54 5.31
C ILE A 479 -27.56 21.00 6.72
N GLU A 480 -27.81 20.06 7.63
CA GLU A 480 -28.11 20.36 9.03
C GLU A 480 -26.95 21.03 9.77
N GLU A 481 -25.71 20.54 9.60
CA GLU A 481 -24.52 21.17 10.20
C GLU A 481 -24.31 22.60 9.69
N ASN A 482 -24.45 22.84 8.38
CA ASN A 482 -24.32 24.19 7.81
C ASN A 482 -25.43 25.14 8.30
N ILE A 483 -26.65 24.64 8.49
CA ILE A 483 -27.75 25.44 9.06
C ILE A 483 -27.44 25.80 10.51
N GLN A 484 -26.98 24.84 11.32
CA GLN A 484 -26.63 25.08 12.73
C GLN A 484 -25.43 26.02 12.88
N GLN A 485 -24.42 25.88 12.01
CA GLN A 485 -23.25 26.74 12.02
C GLN A 485 -23.60 28.16 11.62
N ASN A 486 -24.42 28.35 10.57
CA ASN A 486 -24.93 29.66 10.18
C ASN A 486 -25.83 30.31 11.25
N GLN A 487 -26.60 29.51 11.99
CA GLN A 487 -27.37 30.01 13.15
C GLN A 487 -26.46 30.43 14.30
N LYS A 488 -25.38 29.70 14.57
CA LYS A 488 -24.37 30.09 15.58
C LYS A 488 -23.65 31.38 15.20
N THR A 489 -23.25 31.53 13.93
CA THR A 489 -22.57 32.75 13.45
C THR A 489 -23.48 33.97 13.53
N LYS A 490 -24.76 33.83 13.14
CA LYS A 490 -25.77 34.89 13.30
C LYS A 490 -26.00 35.26 14.76
N ASN A 491 -26.13 34.28 15.64
CA ASN A 491 -26.32 34.54 17.07
C ASN A 491 -25.08 35.22 17.69
N SER A 492 -23.86 34.90 17.24
CA SER A 492 -22.64 35.56 17.71
C SER A 492 -22.46 36.98 17.17
N GLU A 493 -22.96 37.27 15.96
CA GLU A 493 -22.98 38.63 15.41
C GLU A 493 -24.04 39.50 16.11
N GLU A 494 -25.20 38.94 16.47
CA GLU A 494 -26.24 39.64 17.24
C GLU A 494 -25.83 39.90 18.70
N THR A 495 -24.91 39.13 19.28
CA THR A 495 -24.37 39.40 20.64
C THR A 495 -23.18 40.36 20.67
N GLN A 496 -22.65 40.77 19.51
CA GLN A 496 -21.52 41.70 19.38
C GLN A 496 -21.90 43.07 18.78
N ALA A 497 -23.18 43.30 18.48
CA ALA A 497 -23.68 44.63 18.16
C ALA A 497 -23.81 45.49 19.44
N PRO A 498 -23.28 46.73 19.47
CA PRO A 498 -23.19 47.55 20.68
C PRO A 498 -24.54 48.04 21.23
#